data_AF-A0A819LJ99-F1
#
_entry.id   AF-A0A819LJ99-F1
#
_cell.length_a   1.000
_cell.length_b   1.000
_cell.length_c   1.000
_cell.angle_alpha   90.00
_cell.angle_beta   90.00
_cell.angle_gamma   90.00
#
_symmetry.space_group_name_H-M   'P 1'
#
loop_
_entity.id
_entity.type
_entity.pdbx_description
1 polymer ?
#
loop_
_entity_poly.entity_id
_entity_poly.type
_entity_poly.pdbx_seq_one_letter_code
_entity_poly.pdbx_strand_id
1 'polypeptide(L)'
;IGSRSSIYTPENSIRKDGSYIYEEFMPTDGTDVKVYTVGAEYAHAEARKSPGLDGKVERDEFGKEVRYPVILRADEKLIAMKICLAFKQTVCGFDLLRVEGKSFVCDVNGFSFVKNSTKYYDDCASILGHMIMRELAPTLSIPYPLAYQPEDPPFVPTAFGTRMELRCVIAVIRHGDRTPKQKMKMIVLHPLFFQLFEKYNGPKNGHLKLKHPGQLQEVLDIARTLLK
;
A
#
# COMPACT_ATOMS: atom_id res chain seq x y z
N ILE A 1 -13.52 13.10 9.40
CA ILE A 1 -13.30 13.08 7.93
C ILE A 1 -12.93 11.64 7.57
N GLY A 2 -13.82 10.89 6.89
CA GLY A 2 -13.54 9.49 6.53
C GLY A 2 -14.68 8.46 6.60
N SER A 3 -15.94 8.86 6.82
CA SER A 3 -17.11 7.96 6.84
C SER A 3 -18.29 8.59 6.11
N ARG A 4 -18.16 8.79 4.79
CA ARG A 4 -19.26 9.31 3.95
C ARG A 4 -19.61 8.39 2.78
N SER A 5 -18.88 7.29 2.60
CA SER A 5 -19.03 6.35 1.49
C SER A 5 -20.35 5.55 1.51
N SER A 6 -21.09 5.57 2.62
CA SER A 6 -22.39 4.89 2.77
C SER A 6 -23.56 5.84 2.99
N ILE A 7 -23.35 7.16 2.94
CA ILE A 7 -24.45 8.11 3.14
C ILE A 7 -25.25 8.15 1.85
N TYR A 8 -26.47 7.61 1.88
CA TYR A 8 -27.44 7.80 0.82
C TYR A 8 -27.69 9.30 0.65
N THR A 9 -27.35 9.81 -0.53
CA THR A 9 -27.69 11.17 -0.91
C THR A 9 -29.11 11.18 -1.51
N PRO A 10 -29.98 12.11 -1.11
CA PRO A 10 -31.27 12.30 -1.78
C PRO A 10 -31.11 12.88 -3.20
N GLU A 11 -29.89 13.32 -3.55
CA GLU A 11 -29.56 13.90 -4.85
C GLU A 11 -29.34 12.79 -5.89
N ASN A 12 -30.36 12.56 -6.71
CA ASN A 12 -30.34 11.58 -7.82
C ASN A 12 -30.14 12.24 -9.20
N SER A 13 -29.54 13.44 -9.22
CA SER A 13 -29.24 14.14 -10.46
C SER A 13 -27.78 13.96 -10.86
N ILE A 14 -27.55 13.76 -12.15
CA ILE A 14 -26.20 13.72 -12.73
C ILE A 14 -25.49 15.04 -12.41
N ARG A 15 -24.30 14.94 -11.80
CA ARG A 15 -23.41 16.08 -11.53
C ARG A 15 -22.94 16.68 -12.85
N LYS A 16 -23.02 18.02 -12.96
CA LYS A 16 -22.71 18.79 -14.18
C LYS A 16 -21.51 19.73 -14.03
N ASP A 17 -20.91 19.78 -12.85
CA ASP A 17 -19.85 20.70 -12.44
C ASP A 17 -18.42 20.13 -12.62
N GLY A 18 -18.29 18.97 -13.26
CA GLY A 18 -17.02 18.30 -13.45
C GLY A 18 -17.12 17.07 -14.34
N SER A 19 -15.99 16.37 -14.48
CA SER A 19 -15.93 15.07 -15.17
C SER A 19 -16.04 13.94 -14.15
N TYR A 20 -16.95 13.01 -14.40
CA TYR A 20 -17.24 11.89 -13.51
C TYR A 20 -17.40 10.61 -14.33
N ILE A 21 -17.01 9.49 -13.74
CA ILE A 21 -17.34 8.16 -14.24
C ILE A 21 -18.58 7.69 -13.48
N TYR A 22 -19.58 7.21 -14.23
CA TYR A 22 -20.77 6.57 -13.68
C TYR A 22 -20.69 5.09 -14.06
N GLU A 23 -20.73 4.23 -13.05
CA GLU A 23 -20.64 2.79 -13.20
C GLU A 23 -21.76 2.12 -12.40
N GLU A 24 -22.11 0.89 -12.79
CA GLU A 24 -23.09 0.09 -12.08
C GLU A 24 -22.58 -0.25 -10.68
N PHE A 25 -23.46 -0.13 -9.67
CA PHE A 25 -23.12 -0.54 -8.33
C PHE A 25 -23.07 -2.06 -8.24
N MET A 26 -21.92 -2.59 -7.81
CA MET A 26 -21.66 -4.02 -7.70
C MET A 26 -22.03 -4.53 -6.29
N PRO A 27 -23.08 -5.35 -6.12
CA PRO A 27 -23.52 -5.81 -4.80
C PRO A 27 -22.63 -6.96 -4.30
N THR A 28 -21.50 -6.63 -3.69
CA THR A 28 -20.62 -7.62 -3.06
C THR A 28 -21.17 -8.09 -1.71
N ASP A 29 -20.62 -9.19 -1.17
CA ASP A 29 -20.88 -9.66 0.21
C ASP A 29 -20.28 -8.73 1.28
N GLY A 30 -20.08 -7.45 0.97
CA GLY A 30 -19.60 -6.47 1.92
C GLY A 30 -18.10 -6.44 2.11
N THR A 31 -17.32 -7.01 1.18
CA THR A 31 -15.86 -6.97 1.23
C THR A 31 -15.26 -6.50 -0.08
N ASP A 32 -14.20 -5.70 0.04
CA ASP A 32 -13.36 -5.28 -1.08
C ASP A 32 -12.07 -6.09 -1.03
N VAL A 33 -11.73 -6.80 -2.11
CA VAL A 33 -10.48 -7.57 -2.20
C VAL A 33 -9.40 -6.67 -2.76
N LYS A 34 -8.31 -6.49 -2.02
CA LYS A 34 -7.14 -5.74 -2.46
C LYS A 34 -6.04 -6.70 -2.86
N VAL A 35 -5.57 -6.57 -4.08
CA VAL A 35 -4.55 -7.44 -4.68
C VAL A 35 -3.28 -6.67 -4.93
N TYR A 36 -2.14 -7.31 -4.67
CA TYR A 36 -0.80 -6.74 -4.74
C TYR A 36 0.11 -7.68 -5.52
N THR A 37 0.48 -7.32 -6.74
CA THR A 37 1.39 -8.09 -7.58
C THR A 37 2.85 -7.79 -7.26
N VAL A 38 3.71 -8.78 -7.48
CA VAL A 38 5.18 -8.59 -7.56
C VAL A 38 5.66 -9.42 -8.76
N GLY A 39 5.66 -8.80 -9.93
CA GLY A 39 5.73 -9.51 -11.20
C GLY A 39 4.42 -10.18 -11.58
N ALA A 40 4.45 -10.85 -12.73
CA ALA A 40 3.27 -11.42 -13.36
C ALA A 40 2.76 -12.72 -12.68
N GLU A 41 3.63 -13.39 -11.91
CA GLU A 41 3.37 -14.73 -11.36
C GLU A 41 3.07 -14.75 -9.86
N TYR A 42 3.30 -13.63 -9.16
CA TYR A 42 3.02 -13.51 -7.73
C TYR A 42 1.94 -12.44 -7.48
N ALA A 43 0.96 -12.81 -6.67
CA ALA A 43 -0.05 -11.89 -6.16
C ALA A 43 -0.45 -12.24 -4.73
N HIS A 44 -0.38 -11.24 -3.84
CA HIS A 44 -0.94 -11.31 -2.49
C HIS A 44 -2.32 -10.65 -2.47
N ALA A 45 -3.28 -11.21 -1.73
CA ALA A 45 -4.61 -10.62 -1.61
C ALA A 45 -5.10 -10.57 -0.15
N GLU A 46 -5.72 -9.44 0.19
CA GLU A 46 -6.34 -9.18 1.49
C GLU A 46 -7.73 -8.56 1.27
N ALA A 47 -8.74 -9.01 2.02
CA ALA A 47 -10.05 -8.38 2.03
C ALA A 47 -10.15 -7.35 3.16
N ARG A 48 -10.94 -6.31 2.92
CA ARG A 48 -11.39 -5.37 3.96
C ARG A 48 -12.90 -5.25 3.90
N LYS A 49 -13.52 -4.90 5.03
CA LYS A 49 -14.94 -4.57 5.05
C LYS A 49 -15.20 -3.38 4.11
N SER A 50 -16.14 -3.55 3.19
CA SER A 50 -16.49 -2.54 2.20
C SER A 50 -17.08 -1.31 2.89
N PRO A 51 -16.55 -0.09 2.64
CA PRO A 51 -17.11 1.13 3.18
C PRO A 51 -18.52 1.45 2.68
N GLY A 52 -18.99 0.78 1.62
CA GLY A 52 -20.32 0.97 1.04
C GLY A 52 -21.46 0.38 1.87
N LEU A 53 -21.17 -0.55 2.79
CA LEU A 53 -22.19 -1.18 3.63
C LEU A 53 -22.74 -0.22 4.70
N ASP A 54 -21.87 0.25 5.60
CA ASP A 54 -22.25 1.07 6.74
C ASP A 54 -21.36 2.30 6.93
N GLY A 55 -20.31 2.47 6.10
CA GLY A 55 -19.37 3.58 6.18
C GLY A 55 -18.46 3.54 7.40
N LYS A 56 -18.48 2.45 8.18
CA LYS A 56 -17.69 2.29 9.38
C LYS A 56 -16.51 1.36 9.11
N VAL A 57 -15.32 1.96 9.11
CA VAL A 57 -14.07 1.22 9.02
C VAL A 57 -13.90 0.37 10.29
N GLU A 58 -13.82 -0.94 10.11
CA GLU A 58 -13.56 -1.87 11.20
C GLU A 58 -12.09 -1.77 11.65
N ARG A 59 -11.87 -1.67 12.95
CA ARG A 59 -10.54 -1.49 13.53
C ARG A 59 -10.26 -2.50 14.64
N ASP A 60 -9.02 -2.97 14.70
CA ASP A 60 -8.51 -3.81 15.78
C ASP A 60 -8.30 -3.00 17.07
N GLU A 61 -7.92 -3.69 18.14
CA GLU A 61 -7.64 -3.14 19.47
C GLU A 61 -6.54 -2.06 19.45
N PHE A 62 -5.69 -2.05 18.42
CA PHE A 62 -4.62 -1.09 18.20
C PHE A 62 -5.02 0.06 17.24
N GLY A 63 -6.29 0.11 16.83
CA GLY A 63 -6.85 1.11 15.94
C GLY A 63 -6.42 0.97 14.46
N LYS A 64 -5.81 -0.15 14.06
CA LYS A 64 -5.51 -0.47 12.66
C LYS A 64 -6.76 -1.03 11.97
N GLU A 65 -6.89 -0.76 10.68
CA GLU A 65 -7.99 -1.31 9.87
C GLU A 65 -7.85 -2.84 9.79
N VAL A 66 -8.94 -3.56 10.06
CA VAL A 66 -8.97 -5.03 10.02
C VAL A 66 -8.87 -5.53 8.58
N ARG A 67 -8.12 -6.61 8.39
CA ARG A 67 -7.87 -7.23 7.08
C ARG A 67 -7.91 -8.74 7.22
N TYR A 68 -8.48 -9.40 6.22
CA TYR A 68 -8.59 -10.86 6.18
C TYR A 68 -7.75 -11.39 5.00
N PRO A 69 -6.94 -12.44 5.19
CA PRO A 69 -6.22 -13.05 4.08
C PRO A 69 -7.21 -13.60 3.05
N VAL A 70 -6.92 -13.41 1.76
CA VAL A 70 -7.74 -13.92 0.66
C VAL A 70 -6.89 -14.79 -0.24
N ILE A 71 -7.41 -15.96 -0.57
CA ILE A 71 -6.85 -16.80 -1.63
C ILE A 71 -7.53 -16.40 -2.94
N LEU A 72 -6.71 -16.04 -3.93
CA LEU A 72 -7.18 -15.75 -5.28
C LEU A 72 -7.54 -17.05 -6.01
N ARG A 73 -8.67 -17.02 -6.71
CA ARG A 73 -9.07 -18.06 -7.65
C ARG A 73 -8.21 -18.01 -8.92
N ALA A 74 -8.27 -19.07 -9.73
CA ALA A 74 -7.43 -19.19 -10.94
C ALA A 74 -7.70 -18.04 -11.95
N ASP A 75 -8.96 -17.69 -12.15
CA ASP A 75 -9.40 -16.54 -12.95
C ASP A 75 -8.82 -15.22 -12.43
N GLU A 76 -8.83 -15.01 -11.11
CA GLU A 76 -8.30 -13.80 -10.48
C GLU A 76 -6.78 -13.70 -10.55
N LYS A 77 -6.06 -14.83 -10.49
CA LYS A 77 -4.61 -14.87 -10.74
C LYS A 77 -4.29 -14.47 -12.18
N LEU A 78 -5.10 -14.91 -13.15
CA LEU A 78 -4.96 -14.46 -14.54
C LEU A 78 -5.26 -12.96 -14.70
N ILE A 79 -6.24 -12.42 -13.96
CA ILE A 79 -6.49 -10.97 -13.90
C ILE A 79 -5.25 -10.23 -13.37
N ALA A 80 -4.68 -10.69 -12.26
CA ALA A 80 -3.49 -10.09 -11.65
C ALA A 80 -2.30 -10.07 -12.63
N MET A 81 -2.06 -11.20 -13.31
CA MET A 81 -1.05 -11.32 -14.36
C MET A 81 -1.28 -10.30 -15.49
N LYS A 82 -2.52 -10.22 -16.01
CA LYS A 82 -2.89 -9.27 -17.07
C LYS A 82 -2.69 -7.83 -16.65
N ILE A 83 -3.07 -7.44 -15.44
CA ILE A 83 -2.88 -6.07 -14.93
C ILE A 83 -1.39 -5.73 -14.83
N CYS A 84 -0.59 -6.59 -14.21
CA CYS A 84 0.86 -6.38 -14.07
C CYS A 84 1.52 -6.11 -15.43
N LEU A 85 1.18 -6.92 -16.45
CA LEU A 85 1.74 -6.82 -17.80
C LEU A 85 1.17 -5.62 -18.58
N ALA A 86 -0.15 -5.39 -18.54
CA ALA A 86 -0.80 -4.32 -19.29
C ALA A 86 -0.37 -2.93 -18.83
N PHE A 87 -0.28 -2.71 -17.52
CA PHE A 87 0.16 -1.44 -16.95
C PHE A 87 1.69 -1.30 -16.85
N LYS A 88 2.44 -2.37 -17.16
CA LYS A 88 3.90 -2.44 -17.04
C LYS A 88 4.38 -2.04 -15.64
N GLN A 89 3.64 -2.46 -14.61
CA GLN A 89 3.94 -2.20 -13.21
C GLN A 89 4.26 -3.51 -12.52
N THR A 90 5.54 -3.81 -12.31
CA THR A 90 5.98 -5.04 -11.61
C THR A 90 5.36 -5.15 -10.23
N VAL A 91 5.41 -4.06 -9.45
CA VAL A 91 4.71 -3.96 -8.17
C VAL A 91 3.45 -3.16 -8.42
N CYS A 92 2.27 -3.79 -8.35
CA CYS A 92 1.01 -3.14 -8.65
C CYS A 92 -0.08 -3.52 -7.63
N GLY A 93 -0.78 -2.52 -7.11
CA GLY A 93 -2.00 -2.69 -6.32
C GLY A 93 -3.24 -2.47 -7.18
N PHE A 94 -4.27 -3.29 -6.98
CA PHE A 94 -5.59 -3.09 -7.59
C PHE A 94 -6.70 -3.66 -6.70
N ASP A 95 -7.93 -3.19 -6.91
CA ASP A 95 -9.11 -3.57 -6.15
C ASP A 95 -10.03 -4.46 -6.99
N LEU A 96 -10.55 -5.50 -6.36
CA LEU A 96 -11.40 -6.54 -6.94
C LEU A 96 -12.71 -6.65 -6.15
N LEU A 97 -13.82 -6.66 -6.87
CA LEU A 97 -15.17 -6.89 -6.36
C LEU A 97 -15.63 -8.27 -6.80
N ARG A 98 -16.02 -9.12 -5.83
CA ARG A 98 -16.59 -10.44 -6.09
C ARG A 98 -18.12 -10.34 -6.05
N VAL A 99 -18.77 -10.68 -7.16
CA VAL A 99 -20.24 -10.62 -7.31
C VAL A 99 -20.70 -11.85 -8.08
N GLU A 100 -21.63 -12.62 -7.50
CA GLU A 100 -22.26 -13.79 -8.16
C GLU A 100 -21.26 -14.77 -8.82
N GLY A 101 -20.16 -15.07 -8.12
CA GLY A 101 -19.11 -15.97 -8.61
C GLY A 101 -18.17 -15.38 -9.67
N LYS A 102 -18.37 -14.12 -10.08
CA LYS A 102 -17.47 -13.36 -10.95
C LYS A 102 -16.62 -12.37 -10.17
N SER A 103 -15.60 -11.84 -10.84
CA SER A 103 -14.62 -10.91 -10.26
C SER A 103 -14.40 -9.72 -11.19
N PHE A 104 -14.64 -8.52 -10.66
CA PHE A 104 -14.59 -7.24 -11.39
C PHE A 104 -13.52 -6.32 -10.80
N VAL A 105 -12.65 -5.79 -11.66
CA VAL A 105 -11.62 -4.83 -11.23
C VAL A 105 -12.22 -3.44 -11.28
N CYS A 106 -12.22 -2.73 -10.15
CA CYS A 106 -12.79 -1.38 -10.05
C CYS A 106 -11.74 -0.27 -9.91
N ASP A 107 -10.53 -0.59 -9.46
CA ASP A 107 -9.45 0.39 -9.30
C ASP A 107 -8.07 -0.23 -9.52
N VAL A 108 -7.19 0.45 -10.26
CA VAL A 108 -5.79 0.06 -10.47
C VAL A 108 -4.89 1.20 -9.98
N ASN A 109 -4.24 0.97 -8.85
CA ASN A 109 -3.51 2.00 -8.10
C ASN A 109 -2.05 2.18 -8.55
N GLY A 110 -1.50 1.25 -9.35
CA GLY A 110 -0.07 1.22 -9.65
C GLY A 110 0.76 0.81 -8.42
N PHE A 111 1.95 1.38 -8.24
CA PHE A 111 2.90 0.95 -7.21
C PHE A 111 2.32 0.96 -5.78
N SER A 112 2.17 -0.23 -5.19
CA SER A 112 1.59 -0.40 -3.86
C SER A 112 2.13 -1.64 -3.16
N PHE A 113 2.53 -1.48 -1.90
CA PHE A 113 2.97 -2.58 -1.04
C PHE A 113 1.90 -2.97 -0.02
N VAL A 114 1.84 -4.28 0.28
CA VAL A 114 1.14 -4.81 1.44
C VAL A 114 1.80 -4.26 2.71
N LYS A 115 1.01 -4.08 3.77
CA LYS A 115 1.49 -3.56 5.06
C LYS A 115 1.32 -4.60 6.14
N ASN A 116 2.27 -4.62 7.08
CA ASN A 116 2.26 -5.48 8.26
C ASN A 116 2.27 -6.99 7.92
N SER A 117 2.89 -7.38 6.80
CA SER A 117 3.05 -8.79 6.42
C SER A 117 4.53 -9.07 6.18
N THR A 118 5.20 -9.67 7.16
CA THR A 118 6.62 -10.05 7.06
C THR A 118 6.84 -11.00 5.88
N LYS A 119 5.96 -11.99 5.72
CA LYS A 119 6.01 -12.91 4.56
C LYS A 119 5.96 -12.17 3.23
N TYR A 120 5.09 -11.17 3.08
CA TYR A 120 5.05 -10.39 1.85
C TYR A 120 6.35 -9.63 1.61
N TYR A 121 6.96 -9.07 2.66
CA TYR A 121 8.24 -8.36 2.52
C TYR A 121 9.35 -9.30 2.06
N ASP A 122 9.44 -10.50 2.65
CA ASP A 122 10.43 -11.51 2.27
C ASP A 122 10.21 -12.00 0.84
N ASP A 123 8.97 -12.38 0.49
CA ASP A 123 8.60 -12.82 -0.86
C ASP A 123 8.90 -11.71 -1.89
N CYS A 124 8.45 -10.48 -1.61
CA CYS A 124 8.62 -9.35 -2.51
C CYS A 124 10.09 -9.00 -2.73
N ALA A 125 10.89 -8.96 -1.65
CA ALA A 125 12.32 -8.66 -1.73
C ALA A 125 13.05 -9.74 -2.53
N SER A 126 12.73 -11.02 -2.28
CA SER A 126 13.29 -12.15 -3.02
C SER A 126 12.95 -12.06 -4.51
N ILE A 127 11.68 -11.88 -4.87
CA ILE A 127 11.25 -11.82 -6.27
C ILE A 127 11.89 -10.65 -7.01
N LEU A 128 11.89 -9.45 -6.42
CA LEU A 128 12.52 -8.28 -7.03
C LEU A 128 14.03 -8.47 -7.17
N GLY A 129 14.69 -9.04 -6.16
CA GLY A 129 16.11 -9.40 -6.22
C GLY A 129 16.41 -10.35 -7.38
N HIS A 130 15.64 -11.42 -7.54
CA HIS A 130 15.77 -12.35 -8.65
C HIS A 130 15.55 -11.68 -10.01
N MET A 131 14.56 -10.80 -10.14
CA MET A 131 14.32 -10.06 -11.38
C MET A 131 15.49 -9.15 -11.76
N ILE A 132 16.03 -8.41 -10.79
CA ILE A 132 17.19 -7.53 -10.98
C ILE A 132 18.42 -8.35 -11.37
N MET A 133 18.70 -9.43 -10.64
CA MET A 133 19.86 -10.28 -10.92
C MET A 133 19.74 -10.97 -12.27
N ARG A 134 18.56 -11.48 -12.64
CA ARG A 134 18.33 -12.09 -13.96
C ARG A 134 18.64 -11.12 -15.11
N GLU A 135 18.32 -9.84 -14.94
CA GLU A 135 18.55 -8.81 -15.96
C GLU A 135 20.01 -8.29 -15.96
N LEU A 136 20.55 -7.98 -14.77
CA LEU A 136 21.83 -7.28 -14.65
C LEU A 136 23.04 -8.20 -14.54
N ALA A 137 22.89 -9.43 -14.03
CA ALA A 137 24.03 -10.31 -13.79
C ALA A 137 24.84 -10.62 -15.06
N PRO A 138 24.23 -10.89 -16.23
CA PRO A 138 25.00 -11.10 -17.47
C PRO A 138 25.83 -9.86 -17.85
N THR A 139 25.22 -8.68 -17.77
CA THR A 139 25.88 -7.40 -18.11
C THR A 139 27.02 -7.05 -17.17
N LEU A 140 26.87 -7.41 -15.89
CA LEU A 140 27.85 -7.14 -14.85
C LEU A 140 28.85 -8.29 -14.64
N SER A 141 28.78 -9.35 -15.46
CA SER A 141 29.60 -10.57 -15.32
C SER A 141 29.50 -11.18 -13.92
N ILE A 142 28.34 -11.07 -13.27
CA ILE A 142 28.08 -11.67 -11.96
C ILE A 142 27.60 -13.11 -12.20
N PRO A 143 28.23 -14.14 -11.60
CA PRO A 143 27.72 -15.50 -11.67
C PRO A 143 26.37 -15.58 -10.95
N TYR A 144 25.29 -15.83 -11.70
CA TYR A 144 23.95 -15.98 -11.14
C TYR A 144 23.25 -17.18 -11.79
N PRO A 145 22.82 -18.19 -11.00
CA PRO A 145 22.12 -19.34 -11.55
C PRO A 145 20.76 -18.88 -12.09
N LEU A 146 20.55 -19.01 -13.40
CA LEU A 146 19.32 -18.59 -14.08
C LEU A 146 18.10 -19.48 -13.79
N ALA A 147 18.23 -20.48 -12.91
CA ALA A 147 17.17 -21.43 -12.58
C ALA A 147 16.68 -21.21 -11.15
N TYR A 148 15.53 -20.56 -11.01
CA TYR A 148 14.69 -20.69 -9.82
C TYR A 148 13.74 -21.87 -10.08
N GLN A 149 13.94 -22.99 -9.40
CA GLN A 149 12.92 -24.02 -9.18
C GLN A 149 12.49 -23.95 -7.71
N PRO A 150 11.18 -23.89 -7.38
CA PRO A 150 10.72 -23.61 -6.01
C PRO A 150 11.02 -24.71 -4.97
N GLU A 151 11.68 -25.82 -5.32
CA GLU A 151 11.62 -27.06 -4.53
C GLU A 151 12.96 -27.76 -4.23
N ASP A 152 14.14 -27.13 -4.26
CA ASP A 152 15.33 -27.77 -3.67
C ASP A 152 16.42 -26.80 -3.14
N PRO A 153 17.03 -27.07 -1.97
CA PRO A 153 18.27 -26.40 -1.53
C PRO A 153 19.51 -27.17 -2.04
N PRO A 154 20.61 -26.46 -2.40
CA PRO A 154 21.85 -26.77 -1.68
C PRO A 154 22.76 -25.56 -1.40
N PHE A 155 23.40 -25.64 -0.24
CA PHE A 155 24.52 -24.82 0.19
C PHE A 155 25.78 -25.21 -0.60
N VAL A 156 26.54 -24.23 -1.11
CA VAL A 156 27.84 -24.49 -1.77
C VAL A 156 28.97 -23.88 -0.92
N PRO A 157 29.81 -24.70 -0.24
CA PRO A 157 30.98 -24.17 0.43
C PRO A 157 32.07 -23.84 -0.60
N THR A 158 32.71 -22.69 -0.47
CA THR A 158 33.93 -22.37 -1.22
C THR A 158 35.15 -22.45 -0.33
N ALA A 159 36.20 -23.08 -0.88
CA ALA A 159 37.41 -23.43 -0.17
C ALA A 159 38.41 -22.28 0.08
N PHE A 160 38.32 -21.12 -0.60
CA PHE A 160 39.32 -20.05 -0.42
C PHE A 160 38.71 -18.64 -0.51
N GLY A 161 39.15 -17.79 0.43
CA GLY A 161 38.59 -16.48 0.73
C GLY A 161 39.04 -15.37 -0.22
N THR A 162 38.05 -14.69 -0.78
CA THR A 162 37.82 -13.22 -0.83
C THR A 162 36.59 -13.02 -1.70
N ARG A 163 35.44 -13.51 -1.21
CA ARG A 163 34.16 -13.37 -1.92
C ARG A 163 33.62 -11.97 -1.68
N MET A 164 33.35 -11.26 -2.76
CA MET A 164 32.41 -10.14 -2.75
C MET A 164 31.03 -10.72 -2.41
N GLU A 165 30.52 -10.41 -1.22
CA GLU A 165 29.20 -10.81 -0.76
C GLU A 165 28.24 -9.64 -0.98
N LEU A 166 27.16 -9.86 -1.73
CA LEU A 166 26.09 -8.88 -1.87
C LEU A 166 25.42 -8.68 -0.50
N ARG A 167 25.78 -7.60 0.20
CA ARG A 167 25.23 -7.30 1.53
C ARG A 167 23.77 -6.84 1.49
N CYS A 168 23.42 -6.02 0.49
CA CYS A 168 22.07 -5.56 0.27
C CYS A 168 21.87 -5.04 -1.16
N VAL A 169 20.66 -5.17 -1.68
CA VAL A 169 20.19 -4.44 -2.86
C VAL A 169 19.35 -3.28 -2.35
N ILE A 170 19.75 -2.05 -2.65
CA ILE A 170 18.99 -0.84 -2.31
C ILE A 170 18.30 -0.36 -3.60
N ALA A 171 17.00 -0.63 -3.71
CA ALA A 171 16.17 -0.10 -4.79
C ALA A 171 15.48 1.19 -4.33
N VAL A 172 15.76 2.31 -5.00
CA VAL A 172 15.04 3.57 -4.79
C VAL A 172 13.90 3.63 -5.80
N ILE A 173 12.68 3.35 -5.33
CA ILE A 173 11.49 3.35 -6.18
C ILE A 173 10.65 4.58 -5.86
N ARG A 174 10.37 5.39 -6.89
CA ARG A 174 9.47 6.55 -6.79
C ARG A 174 8.08 6.18 -7.27
N HIS A 175 7.07 6.53 -6.48
CA HIS A 175 5.67 6.42 -6.87
C HIS A 175 5.36 7.46 -7.95
N GLY A 176 5.08 7.03 -9.18
CA GLY A 176 4.98 7.88 -10.37
C GLY A 176 3.89 8.95 -10.33
N ASP A 177 2.72 8.67 -9.74
CA ASP A 177 1.56 9.56 -9.84
C ASP A 177 0.84 9.76 -8.50
N ARG A 178 1.49 10.46 -7.57
CA ARG A 178 0.73 11.14 -6.51
C ARG A 178 1.14 12.60 -6.52
N THR A 179 0.15 13.50 -6.63
CA THR A 179 0.32 14.89 -6.22
C THR A 179 1.05 14.87 -4.88
N PRO A 180 2.24 15.48 -4.77
CA PRO A 180 3.04 15.37 -3.56
C PRO A 180 2.17 15.75 -2.38
N LYS A 181 1.92 14.80 -1.46
CA LYS A 181 1.37 15.18 -0.16
C LYS A 181 2.35 16.20 0.38
N GLN A 182 1.89 17.45 0.59
CA GLN A 182 2.70 18.53 1.14
C GLN A 182 3.07 18.18 2.58
N LYS A 183 4.07 17.32 2.72
CA LYS A 183 4.62 16.87 4.00
C LYS A 183 5.74 17.83 4.34
N MET A 184 5.39 18.86 5.10
CA MET A 184 6.39 19.76 5.66
C MET A 184 7.01 19.10 6.90
N LYS A 185 8.34 19.05 6.96
CA LYS A 185 9.09 18.72 8.17
C LYS A 185 9.76 20.01 8.63
N MET A 186 9.53 20.41 9.87
CA MET A 186 10.11 21.61 10.46
C MET A 186 10.51 21.32 11.89
N ILE A 187 11.55 22.01 12.35
CA ILE A 187 11.93 22.03 13.76
C ILE A 187 11.14 23.19 14.38
N VAL A 188 10.37 22.90 15.42
CA VAL A 188 9.64 23.90 16.20
C VAL A 188 10.24 23.98 17.59
N LEU A 189 10.63 25.19 18.00
CA LEU A 189 11.25 25.44 19.32
C LEU A 189 10.38 26.35 20.21
N HIS A 190 9.25 26.85 19.69
CA HIS A 190 8.43 27.79 20.41
C HIS A 190 7.64 27.09 21.54
N PRO A 191 7.59 27.66 22.77
CA PRO A 191 6.92 27.05 23.92
C PRO A 191 5.46 26.63 23.68
N LEU A 192 4.71 27.37 22.85
CA LEU A 192 3.34 27.03 22.50
C LEU A 192 3.20 25.64 21.84
N PHE A 193 4.17 25.22 21.02
CA PHE A 193 4.16 23.87 20.45
C PHE A 193 4.50 22.81 21.50
N PHE A 194 5.33 23.12 22.50
CA PHE A 194 5.61 22.22 23.62
C PHE A 194 4.40 22.07 24.55
N GLN A 195 3.67 23.15 24.82
CA GLN A 195 2.41 23.08 25.57
C GLN A 195 1.38 22.21 24.87
N LEU A 196 1.25 22.33 23.53
CA LEU A 196 0.40 21.44 22.74
C LEU A 196 0.86 19.97 22.85
N PHE A 197 2.17 19.74 22.81
CA PHE A 197 2.77 18.41 22.96
C PHE A 197 2.45 17.80 24.33
N GLU A 198 2.58 18.57 25.41
CA GLU A 198 2.25 18.16 26.78
C GLU A 198 0.74 17.92 26.95
N LYS A 199 -0.09 18.85 26.48
CA LYS A 199 -1.57 18.79 26.57
C LYS A 199 -2.14 17.48 26.04
N TYR A 200 -1.56 16.94 24.98
CA TYR A 200 -2.00 15.68 24.37
C TYR A 200 -1.12 14.47 24.72
N ASN A 201 -0.46 14.50 25.89
CA ASN A 201 0.34 13.39 26.42
C ASN A 201 1.50 12.95 25.51
N GLY A 202 2.07 13.88 24.74
CA GLY A 202 3.25 13.66 23.91
C GLY A 202 4.46 13.10 24.68
N PRO A 203 4.80 13.60 25.89
CA PRO A 203 5.96 13.11 26.64
C PRO A 203 5.90 11.62 26.98
N LYS A 204 4.70 11.08 27.23
CA LYS A 204 4.52 9.66 27.55
C LYS A 204 4.83 8.74 26.37
N ASN A 205 4.53 9.18 25.15
CA ASN A 205 4.65 8.37 23.93
C ASN A 205 5.86 8.73 23.07
N GLY A 206 6.62 9.76 23.44
CA GLY A 206 7.73 10.32 22.66
C GLY A 206 7.31 10.98 21.34
N HIS A 207 6.02 10.99 21.01
CA HIS A 207 5.47 11.59 19.79
C HIS A 207 3.98 11.90 19.97
N LEU A 208 3.47 12.77 19.09
CA LEU A 208 2.06 13.14 19.05
C LEU A 208 1.48 12.90 17.65
N LYS A 209 0.32 12.25 17.57
CA LYS A 209 -0.40 12.02 16.31
C LYS A 209 -1.78 12.68 16.34
N LEU A 210 -1.81 13.94 15.91
CA LEU A 210 -3.04 14.73 15.82
C LEU A 210 -3.82 14.33 14.56
N LYS A 211 -5.11 14.01 14.72
CA LYS A 211 -5.99 13.60 13.61
C LYS A 211 -7.34 14.30 13.63
N HIS A 212 -7.77 14.79 14.79
CA HIS A 212 -9.08 15.41 14.94
C HIS A 212 -9.04 16.88 14.49
N PRO A 213 -10.09 17.40 13.82
CA PRO A 213 -10.11 18.77 13.34
C PRO A 213 -9.77 19.82 14.40
N GLY A 214 -10.29 19.68 15.63
CA GLY A 214 -9.97 20.60 16.73
C GLY A 214 -8.48 20.64 17.08
N GLN A 215 -7.83 19.48 17.12
CA GLN A 215 -6.38 19.39 17.37
C GLN A 215 -5.56 20.07 16.26
N LEU A 216 -5.99 19.90 15.01
CA LEU A 216 -5.33 20.53 13.85
C LEU A 216 -5.56 22.04 13.82
N GLN A 217 -6.73 22.49 14.29
CA GLN A 217 -7.03 23.92 14.44
C GLN A 217 -6.11 24.57 15.48
N GLU A 218 -5.85 23.91 16.61
CA GLU A 218 -4.92 24.42 17.63
C GLU A 218 -3.49 24.60 17.07
N VAL A 219 -2.99 23.66 16.25
CA VAL A 219 -1.70 23.80 15.55
C VAL A 219 -1.71 25.03 14.63
N LEU A 220 -2.78 25.23 13.88
CA LEU A 220 -2.94 26.37 12.97
C LEU A 220 -2.99 27.70 13.72
N ASP A 221 -3.68 27.75 14.86
CA ASP A 221 -3.82 28.96 15.66
C ASP A 221 -2.50 29.36 16.31
N ILE A 222 -1.69 28.40 16.78
CA ILE A 222 -0.32 28.65 17.22
C ILE A 222 0.49 29.25 16.05
N ALA A 223 0.49 28.61 14.88
CA ALA A 223 1.24 29.10 13.73
C ALA A 223 0.82 30.52 13.32
N ARG A 224 -0.48 30.82 13.29
CA ARG A 224 -1.01 32.16 13.00
C ARG A 224 -0.61 33.20 14.04
N THR A 225 -0.55 32.81 15.31
CA THR A 225 -0.13 33.70 16.40
C THR A 225 1.35 34.06 16.28
N LEU A 226 2.18 33.11 15.84
CA LEU A 226 3.62 33.30 15.69
C LEU A 226 4.05 34.00 14.40
N LEU A 227 3.19 34.00 13.37
CA LEU A 227 3.43 34.66 12.09
C LEU A 227 2.89 36.10 12.04
N LYS A 228 2.21 36.55 13.10
CA LYS A 228 1.84 37.96 13.29
C LYS A 228 2.97 38.70 13.98
#